data_AF-A0A659XXK3-F1
#
_entry.id   AF-A0A659XXK3-F1
#
_cell.length_a   1.000
_cell.length_b   1.000
_cell.length_c   1.000
_cell.angle_alpha   90.00
_cell.angle_beta   90.00
_cell.angle_gamma   90.00
#
_symmetry.space_group_name_H-M   'P 1'
#
loop_
_entity.id
_entity.type
_entity.pdbx_description
1 polymer ?
#
loop_
_entity_poly.entity_id
_entity_poly.type
_entity_poly.pdbx_seq_one_letter_code
_entity_poly.pdbx_strand_id
1 'polypeptide(L)' 'NPDEIIVTLGAQNALYMLASLLMTKGSKVAMEDPGYPDARSIFRLAGADIQPVPVDQSGIVTSAIPSDS' A
#
# COMPACT_ATOMS: atom_id res chain seq x y z
N ASN A 1 -10.87 -19.40 5.78
CA ASN A 1 -11.62 -20.47 5.08
C ASN A 1 -10.94 -20.70 3.72
N PRO A 2 -10.72 -21.91 3.17
CA PRO A 2 -10.10 -22.07 1.85
C PRO A 2 -10.78 -21.27 0.73
N ASP A 3 -12.09 -21.00 0.89
CA ASP A 3 -12.90 -20.22 -0.04
C ASP A 3 -12.53 -18.72 -0.15
N GLU A 4 -11.66 -18.21 0.73
CA GLU A 4 -11.24 -16.80 0.77
C GLU A 4 -9.88 -16.57 0.07
N ILE A 5 -9.34 -17.59 -0.60
CA ILE A 5 -8.07 -17.51 -1.34
C ILE A 5 -8.36 -17.20 -2.81
N ILE A 6 -7.89 -16.04 -3.28
CA ILE A 6 -7.98 -15.63 -4.68
C ILE A 6 -6.61 -15.82 -5.35
N VAL A 7 -6.56 -16.62 -6.42
CA VAL A 7 -5.37 -16.75 -7.26
C VAL A 7 -5.29 -15.55 -8.21
N THR A 8 -4.15 -14.85 -8.21
CA THR A 8 -3.92 -13.67 -9.05
C THR A 8 -2.83 -13.96 -10.08
N LEU A 9 -2.69 -13.07 -11.08
CA LEU A 9 -1.60 -13.15 -12.05
C LEU A 9 -0.23 -12.75 -11.46
N GLY A 10 -0.19 -12.34 -10.18
CA GLY A 10 1.01 -11.95 -9.45
C GLY A 10 0.78 -10.80 -8.47
N ALA A 11 1.81 -10.44 -7.70
CA ALA A 11 1.72 -9.44 -6.63
C ALA A 11 1.24 -8.06 -7.12
N GLN A 12 1.76 -7.56 -8.24
CA GLN A 12 1.31 -6.28 -8.82
C GLN A 12 -0.18 -6.32 -9.23
N ASN A 13 -0.65 -7.44 -9.79
CA ASN A 13 -2.06 -7.60 -10.15
C ASN A 13 -2.96 -7.65 -8.90
N ALA A 14 -2.53 -8.34 -7.85
CA ALA A 14 -3.21 -8.33 -6.56
C ALA A 14 -3.30 -6.90 -5.97
N LEU A 15 -2.18 -6.17 -5.95
CA LEU A 15 -2.13 -4.79 -5.46
C LEU A 15 -3.02 -3.86 -6.27
N TYR A 16 -3.06 -4.01 -7.60
CA TYR A 16 -3.94 -3.24 -8.47
C TYR A 16 -5.42 -3.50 -8.18
N MET A 17 -5.81 -4.76 -7.96
CA MET A 17 -7.18 -5.11 -7.58
C MET A 17 -7.54 -4.52 -6.22
N LEU A 18 -6.67 -4.64 -5.22
CA LEU A 18 -6.88 -4.03 -3.90
C LEU A 18 -7.02 -2.51 -4.01
N ALA A 19 -6.15 -1.86 -4.81
CA ALA A 19 -6.21 -0.43 -5.04
C ALA A 19 -7.55 -0.02 -5.67
N SER A 20 -8.00 -0.75 -6.68
CA SER A 20 -9.26 -0.48 -7.38
C SER A 20 -10.51 -0.69 -6.52
N LEU A 21 -10.44 -1.59 -5.53
CA LEU A 21 -11.56 -1.92 -4.66
C LEU A 21 -11.64 -1.03 -3.41
N LEU A 22 -10.50 -0.69 -2.83
CA LEU A 22 -10.42 -0.07 -1.50
C LEU A 22 -10.15 1.43 -1.55
N MET A 23 -9.64 1.95 -2.67
CA MET A 23 -9.17 3.33 -2.72
C MET A 23 -10.16 4.26 -3.40
N THR A 24 -10.15 5.49 -2.92
CA THR A 24 -10.80 6.64 -3.56
C THR A 24 -9.81 7.78 -3.65
N LYS A 25 -10.16 8.83 -4.40
CA LYS A 25 -9.31 10.02 -4.49
C LYS A 25 -9.08 10.61 -3.09
N GLY A 26 -7.81 10.72 -2.70
CA GLY A 26 -7.42 11.24 -1.39
C GLY A 26 -7.31 10.18 -0.29
N SER A 27 -7.55 8.89 -0.59
CA SER A 27 -7.23 7.80 0.33
C SER A 27 -5.76 7.88 0.74
N LYS A 28 -5.48 7.92 2.04
CA LYS A 28 -4.12 7.98 2.56
C LYS A 28 -3.55 6.58 2.69
N VAL A 29 -2.29 6.39 2.27
CA VAL A 29 -1.57 5.12 2.45
C VAL A 29 -0.19 5.38 3.03
N ALA A 30 0.03 4.90 4.24
CA ALA A 30 1.35 4.81 4.84
C ALA A 30 2.18 3.72 4.13
N MET A 31 3.37 4.06 3.67
CA MET A 31 4.26 3.12 2.96
C MET A 31 5.73 3.35 3.33
N GLU A 32 6.46 2.26 3.48
CA GLU A 32 7.91 2.26 3.74
C GLU A 32 8.70 3.15 2.78
N ASP A 33 9.71 3.84 3.28
CA ASP A 33 10.66 4.66 2.53
C ASP A 33 12.09 4.52 3.10
N PRO A 34 13.03 3.86 2.38
CA PRO A 34 12.84 3.18 1.10
C PRO A 34 11.90 1.96 1.20
N GLY A 35 11.13 1.72 0.14
CA GLY A 35 10.16 0.62 0.06
C GLY A 35 9.86 0.20 -1.38
N TYR A 36 8.77 -0.54 -1.63
CA TYR A 36 8.45 -1.10 -2.95
C TYR A 36 7.93 -0.04 -3.95
N PRO A 37 8.69 0.34 -5.01
CA PRO A 37 8.30 1.45 -5.89
C PRO A 37 7.06 1.17 -6.76
N ASP A 38 6.84 -0.08 -7.18
CA ASP A 38 5.68 -0.42 -8.02
C ASP A 38 4.37 -0.30 -7.23
N ALA A 39 4.35 -0.76 -5.97
CA ALA A 39 3.19 -0.60 -5.10
C ALA A 39 2.84 0.88 -4.90
N ARG A 40 3.86 1.73 -4.69
CA ARG A 40 3.69 3.19 -4.60
C ARG A 40 3.04 3.76 -5.86
N SER A 41 3.50 3.30 -7.02
CA SER A 41 2.97 3.75 -8.32
C SER A 41 1.53 3.32 -8.52
N ILE A 42 1.19 2.06 -8.20
CA ILE A 42 -0.17 1.51 -8.30
C ILE A 42 -1.15 2.31 -7.44
N PHE A 43 -0.82 2.58 -6.17
CA PHE A 43 -1.71 3.33 -5.29
C PHE A 43 -1.85 4.80 -5.70
N ARG A 44 -0.77 5.44 -6.19
CA ARG A 44 -0.87 6.80 -6.75
C ARG A 44 -1.77 6.85 -7.99
N LEU A 45 -1.70 5.84 -8.85
CA LEU A 45 -2.59 5.73 -10.02
C LEU A 45 -4.06 5.60 -9.60
N ALA A 46 -4.34 4.96 -8.46
CA ALA A 46 -5.67 4.88 -7.87
C ALA A 46 -6.11 6.18 -7.15
N GLY A 47 -5.29 7.24 -7.18
CA GLY A 47 -5.60 8.54 -6.58
C GLY A 47 -5.27 8.65 -5.09
N ALA A 48 -4.45 7.74 -4.57
CA ALA A 48 -4.03 7.75 -3.18
C ALA A 48 -2.98 8.82 -2.88
N ASP A 49 -3.04 9.36 -1.67
CA ASP A 49 -2.00 10.20 -1.09
C ASP A 49 -1.02 9.33 -0.29
N ILE A 50 0.18 9.14 -0.82
CA ILE A 50 1.18 8.26 -0.20
C ILE A 50 1.91 9.01 0.90
N GLN A 51 1.82 8.49 2.12
CA GLN A 51 2.57 8.96 3.27
C GLN A 51 3.82 8.10 3.44
N PRO A 52 5.02 8.59 3.08
CA PRO A 52 6.25 7.83 3.29
C PRO A 52 6.55 7.68 4.79
N VAL A 53 6.96 6.49 5.21
CA VAL A 53 7.34 6.18 6.59
C VAL A 53 8.74 5.59 6.60
N PRO A 54 9.69 6.15 7.38
CA PRO A 54 11.06 5.64 7.41
C PRO A 54 11.11 4.19 7.90
N VAL A 55 12.14 3.48 7.48
CA VAL A 55 12.45 2.12 7.92
C VAL A 55 13.75 2.08 8.73
N ASP A 56 13.80 1.20 9.71
CA ASP A 56 15.01 0.85 10.47
C ASP A 56 15.33 -0.65 10.29
N GLN A 57 16.24 -1.19 11.10
CA GLN A 57 16.66 -2.59 11.02
C GLN A 57 15.54 -3.60 11.32
N SER A 58 14.45 -3.16 11.94
CA SER A 58 13.25 -3.93 12.26
C SER A 58 12.10 -3.69 11.26
N GLY A 59 12.33 -2.91 10.20
CA GLY A 59 11.32 -2.57 9.20
C GLY A 59 10.70 -1.19 9.44
N ILE A 60 9.41 -1.04 9.14
CA ILE A 60 8.71 0.24 9.26
C ILE A 60 8.73 0.80 10.70
N VAL A 61 9.11 2.08 10.84
CA VAL A 61 9.09 2.78 12.13
C VAL A 61 7.65 3.15 12.46
N THR A 62 6.98 2.31 13.25
CA THR A 62 5.54 2.43 13.54
C THR A 62 5.17 3.73 14.25
N SER A 63 6.07 4.29 15.06
CA SER A 63 5.89 5.59 15.72
C SER A 63 5.89 6.78 14.76
N ALA A 64 6.39 6.58 13.53
CA ALA A 64 6.40 7.60 12.48
C ALA A 64 5.19 7.48 11.53
N ILE A 65 4.26 6.54 11.77
CA ILE A 65 3.03 6.43 10.98
C ILE A 65 2.11 7.63 11.33
N PRO A 66 1.65 8.42 10.34
CA PRO A 66 0.79 9.57 10.61
C PRO A 66 -0.54 9.20 11.27
N SER A 67 -0.93 9.97 12.28
CA SER A 67 -2.08 9.68 13.16
C SER A 67 -3.47 9.95 12.56
N ASP A 68 -3.53 10.58 11.38
CA ASP A 68 -4.78 10.94 10.69
C ASP A 68 -4.88 10.24 9.32
N SER A 69 -4.93 8.92 9.31
CA SER A 69 -5.28 8.15 8.09
C SER A 69 -6.77 7.99 7.94
#